data_AF-A0A7J3DLV1-F1
#
_entry.id   AF-A0A7J3DLV1-F1
#
_cell.length_a   1.000
_cell.length_b   1.000
_cell.length_c   1.000
_cell.angle_alpha   90.00
_cell.angle_beta   90.00
_cell.angle_gamma   90.00
#
_symmetry.space_group_name_H-M   'P 1'
#
loop_
_entity.id
_entity.type
_entity.pdbx_description
1 polymer ?
#
loop_
_entity_poly.entity_id
_entity_poly.type
_entity_poly.pdbx_seq_one_letter_code
_entity_poly.pdbx_strand_id
1 'polypeptide(L)' 'MAAIEPGRICYKTKGRDAGKKLVVTAVEGSFATVIGSNGKNEKCNIRHLFPTKSKVEIKNKSVEEIVKSIKSVGEALG' A
#
# COMPACT_ATOMS: atom_id res chain seq x y z
N MET A 1 2.79 16.62 6.98
CA MET A 1 2.95 15.27 7.55
C MET A 1 2.27 14.30 6.59
N ALA A 2 3.01 13.39 5.94
CA ALA A 2 2.39 12.51 4.93
C ALA A 2 1.44 11.53 5.63
N ALA A 3 0.14 11.77 5.50
CA ALA A 3 -0.89 10.99 6.16
C ALA A 3 -0.92 9.59 5.53
N ILE A 4 -0.54 8.58 6.31
CA ILE A 4 -0.76 7.18 5.96
C ILE A 4 -2.26 6.95 6.14
N GLU A 5 -2.98 6.93 5.02
CA GLU A 5 -4.43 6.80 4.95
C GLU A 5 -4.82 5.64 4.04
N PRO A 6 -6.02 5.07 4.20
CA PRO A 6 -6.57 4.12 3.25
C PRO A 6 -6.54 4.67 1.81
N GLY A 7 -6.02 3.86 0.89
CA GLY A 7 -5.79 4.19 -0.52
C GLY A 7 -4.41 4.80 -0.79
N ARG A 8 -3.60 5.09 0.22
CA ARG A 8 -2.24 5.60 -0.01
C ARG A 8 -1.31 4.48 -0.48
N ILE A 9 -0.53 4.76 -1.53
CA ILE A 9 0.53 3.86 -1.97
C ILE A 9 1.74 4.10 -1.08
N CYS A 10 2.24 3.03 -0.49
CA CYS A 10 3.44 3.01 0.32
C CYS A 10 4.43 1.98 -0.22
N TYR A 11 5.69 2.12 0.14
CA TYR A 11 6.66 1.04 0.02
C TYR A 11 7.20 0.67 1.40
N LYS A 12 7.48 -0.61 1.60
CA LYS A 12 8.20 -1.04 2.80
C LYS A 12 9.64 -0.61 2.69
N THR A 13 10.14 0.07 3.71
CA THR A 13 11.55 0.45 3.80
C THR A 13 12.41 -0.71 4.31
N LYS A 14 11.83 -1.63 5.10
CA LYS A 14 12.51 -2.76 5.74
C LYS A 14 11.63 -4.01 5.79
N GLY A 15 12.25 -5.20 5.81
CA GLY A 15 11.60 -6.51 5.94
C GLY A 15 11.59 -7.34 4.64
N ARG A 16 10.86 -8.48 4.66
CA ARG A 16 10.77 -9.45 3.55
C ARG A 16 10.28 -8.85 2.21
N ASP A 17 9.51 -7.78 2.30
CA ASP A 17 8.92 -7.08 1.14
C ASP A 17 9.47 -5.65 0.99
N ALA A 18 10.68 -5.40 1.51
CA ALA A 18 11.36 -4.12 1.31
C ALA A 18 11.48 -3.79 -0.19
N GLY A 19 11.17 -2.55 -0.55
CA GLY A 19 11.19 -2.06 -1.94
C GLY A 19 9.94 -2.39 -2.76
N LYS A 20 8.99 -3.19 -2.25
CA LYS A 20 7.74 -3.48 -2.96
C LYS A 20 6.70 -2.39 -2.72
N LYS A 21 5.91 -2.10 -3.76
CA LYS A 21 4.74 -1.22 -3.69
C LYS A 21 3.57 -1.93 -3.03
N LEU A 22 2.90 -1.22 -2.14
CA LEU A 22 1.81 -1.70 -1.30
C LEU A 22 0.75 -0.60 -1.22
N VAL A 23 -0.51 -0.98 -1.01
CA VAL A 23 -1.60 -0.04 -0.76
C VAL A 23 -2.12 -0.25 0.65
N VAL A 24 -2.27 0.85 1.39
CA VAL A 24 -2.90 0.83 2.71
C VAL A 24 -4.41 0.67 2.55
N THR A 25 -5.02 -0.32 3.19
CA THR A 25 -6.46 -0.54 3.17
C THR A 25 -7.17 -0.11 4.43
N ALA A 26 -6.49 -0.27 5.57
CA ALA A 26 -6.97 0.18 6.86
C ALA A 26 -5.79 0.62 7.73
N VAL A 27 -6.05 1.55 8.65
CA VAL A 27 -5.07 2.03 9.62
C VAL A 27 -5.71 1.96 11.00
N GLU A 28 -5.01 1.30 11.93
CA GLU A 28 -5.42 1.11 13.31
C GLU A 28 -4.26 1.57 14.22
N GLY A 29 -4.34 2.81 14.70
CA GLY A 29 -3.30 3.40 15.55
C GLY A 29 -1.92 3.38 14.88
N SER A 30 -1.00 2.54 15.39
CA SER A 30 0.37 2.40 14.88
C SER A 30 0.56 1.28 13.85
N PHE A 31 -0.50 0.55 13.51
CA PHE A 31 -0.46 -0.53 12.53
C PHE A 31 -1.32 -0.19 11.33
N ALA A 32 -0.89 -0.60 10.14
CA ALA A 32 -1.65 -0.50 8.92
C ALA A 32 -1.80 -1.89 8.31
N THR A 33 -3.00 -2.17 7.81
CA THR A 33 -3.26 -3.30 6.93
C THR A 33 -2.96 -2.82 5.52
N VAL A 34 -2.06 -3.54 4.84
CA VAL A 34 -1.64 -3.26 3.48
C VAL A 34 -1.92 -4.45 2.57
N ILE A 35 -2.14 -4.17 1.29
CA ILE A 35 -2.22 -5.18 0.22
C ILE A 35 -1.06 -4.94 -0.72
N GLY A 36 -0.23 -5.97 -0.91
CA GLY A 36 0.86 -5.95 -1.89
C GLY A 36 0.44 -6.52 -3.25
N SER A 37 1.35 -6.51 -4.20
CA SER A 37 1.18 -7.12 -5.54
C SER A 37 0.82 -8.61 -5.50
N ASN A 38 1.09 -9.28 -4.38
CA ASN A 38 0.76 -10.69 -4.16
C ASN A 38 -0.72 -10.93 -3.78
N GLY A 39 -1.53 -9.87 -3.63
CA GLY A 39 -2.95 -9.97 -3.25
C GLY A 39 -3.19 -10.51 -1.85
N LYS A 40 -2.16 -10.53 -0.99
CA LYS A 40 -2.29 -10.92 0.42
C LYS A 40 -2.39 -9.67 1.29
N ASN A 41 -3.32 -9.71 2.23
CA ASN A 41 -3.41 -8.71 3.29
C ASN A 41 -2.29 -8.96 4.28
N GLU A 42 -1.53 -7.92 4.58
CA GLU A 42 -0.44 -7.99 5.53
C GLU A 42 -0.53 -6.84 6.51
N LYS A 43 -0.39 -7.13 7.80
CA LYS A 43 -0.38 -6.11 8.85
C LYS A 43 1.07 -5.71 9.12
N CYS A 44 1.38 -4.44 9.02
CA CYS A 44 2.71 -3.92 9.32
C CYS A 44 2.63 -2.60 10.09
N ASN A 45 3.71 -2.29 10.82
CA ASN A 45 3.80 -1.04 11.55
C ASN A 45 3.99 0.12 10.56
N ILE A 46 3.25 1.22 10.78
CA ILE A 46 3.34 2.43 9.93
C ILE A 46 4.75 3.01 9.87
N ARG A 47 5.60 2.78 10.89
CA ARG A 47 7.00 3.22 10.92
C ARG A 47 7.87 2.57 9.84
N HIS A 48 7.46 1.42 9.31
CA HIS A 48 8.17 0.70 8.26
C HIS A 48 7.64 1.01 6.86
N LEU A 49 6.57 1.81 6.78
CA LEU A 49 5.95 2.23 5.53
C LEU A 49 6.42 3.63 5.19
N PHE A 50 6.86 3.81 3.96
CA PHE A 50 7.10 5.13 3.41
C PHE A 50 5.95 5.52 2.47
N PRO A 51 5.19 6.58 2.78
CA PRO A 51 4.11 7.04 1.93
C PRO A 51 4.67 7.70 0.66
N THR A 52 4.21 7.25 -0.50
CA THR A 52 4.53 7.89 -1.78
C THR A 52 3.61 9.10 -2.02
N LYS A 53 3.78 9.81 -3.15
CA LYS A 53 2.86 10.88 -3.56
C LYS A 53 1.55 10.37 -4.18
N SER A 54 1.50 9.09 -4.56
CA SER A 54 0.38 8.48 -5.26
C SER A 54 -0.71 8.00 -4.30
N LYS A 55 -1.97 8.21 -4.68
CA LYS A 55 -3.16 7.71 -3.99
C LYS A 55 -4.00 6.94 -5.00
N VAL A 56 -4.58 5.83 -4.57
CA VAL A 56 -5.54 5.04 -5.33
C VAL A 56 -6.82 4.95 -4.53
N GLU A 57 -7.94 5.00 -5.24
CA GLU A 57 -9.24 4.83 -4.61
C GLU A 57 -9.48 3.34 -4.39
N ILE A 58 -9.78 2.96 -3.14
CA ILE A 58 -9.98 1.56 -2.73
C ILE A 58 -11.36 1.30 -2.12
N LYS A 59 -12.21 2.33 -2.01
CA LYS A 59 -13.58 2.17 -1.52
C LYS A 59 -14.34 1.23 -2.46
N ASN A 60 -15.00 0.22 -1.90
CA ASN A 60 -15.75 -0.82 -2.62
C ASN A 60 -14.94 -1.64 -3.63
N LYS A 61 -13.60 -1.64 -3.55
CA LYS A 61 -12.76 -2.46 -4.43
C LYS A 61 -12.43 -3.79 -3.78
N SER A 62 -12.47 -4.83 -4.60
CA SER A 62 -11.99 -6.16 -4.22
C SER A 62 -10.46 -6.20 -4.19
N VAL A 63 -9.89 -7.16 -3.48
CA VAL A 63 -8.43 -7.35 -3.38
C VAL A 63 -7.77 -7.43 -4.76
N GLU A 64 -8.41 -8.12 -5.71
CA GLU A 64 -7.92 -8.24 -7.09
C GLU A 64 -7.85 -6.90 -7.83
N GLU A 65 -8.83 -6.03 -7.64
CA GLU A 65 -8.85 -4.68 -8.25
C GLU A 65 -7.79 -3.77 -7.65
N ILE A 66 -7.53 -3.91 -6.35
CA ILE A 66 -6.45 -3.20 -5.66
C ILE A 66 -5.10 -3.66 -6.22
N VAL A 67 -4.90 -4.96 -6.41
CA VAL A 67 -3.68 -5.51 -7.02
C VAL A 67 -3.49 -4.98 -8.45
N LYS A 68 -4.55 -4.92 -9.26
CA LYS A 68 -4.50 -4.30 -10.60
C LYS A 68 -4.11 -2.83 -10.52
N SER A 69 -4.69 -2.07 -9.58
CA SER A 69 -4.37 -0.66 -9.38
C SER A 69 -2.88 -0.44 -9.00
N ILE A 70 -2.32 -1.32 -8.15
CA ILE A 70 -0.89 -1.29 -7.81
C ILE A 70 0.00 -1.53 -9.04
N LYS A 71 -0.38 -2.47 -9.91
CA LYS A 71 0.35 -2.77 -11.15
C LYS A 71 0.32 -1.60 -12.14
N SER A 72 -0.85 -0.99 -12.34
CA SER A 72 -0.98 0.18 -13.23
C SER A 72 -0.17 1.40 -12.75
N VAL A 73 -0.08 1.64 -11.44
CA VAL A 73 0.81 2.68 -10.88
C VAL A 73 2.29 2.24 -10.89
N GLY A 74 2.54 0.95 -11.08
CA GLY A 74 3.84 0.35 -11.40
C GLY A 74 4.43 0.90 -12.70
N GLU A 75 3.61 0.93 -13.75
CA GLU A 75 4.01 1.19 -15.14
C GLU A 75 4.24 2.67 -15.47
N ALA A 76 3.70 3.60 -14.67
CA ALA A 76 3.86 5.04 -14.91
C ALA A 76 5.23 5.64 -14.51
N LEU A 77 6.21 4.80 -14.14
CA LEU A 77 7.57 5.20 -13.75
C LEU A 77 8.66 4.53 -14.62
N GLY A 78 8.30 4.12 -15.83
CA GLY A 78 9.24 3.71 -16.88
C GLY A 78 9.84 4.92 -17.59
#